data_AF-X1VI86-F1
#
_entry.id   AF-X1VI86-F1
#
_cell.length_a   1.000
_cell.length_b   1.000
_cell.length_c   1.000
_cell.angle_alpha   90.00
_cell.angle_beta   90.00
_cell.angle_gamma   90.00
#
_symmetry.space_group_name_H-M   'P 1'
#
loop_
_entity.id
_entity.type
_entity.pdbx_description
1 polymer ?
#
loop_
_entity_poly.entity_id
_entity_poly.type
_entity_poly.pdbx_seq_one_letter_code
_entity_poly.pdbx_strand_id
1 'polypeptide(L)' 'MGIRSFLAFELPFDIKERIGTVSKELQKSNLPVRWVKVQNIHLTIVFLGSVDEGIIDDIKEKV' A
#
# COMPACT_ATOMS: atom_id res chain seq x y z
N MET A 1 -1.87 -8.30 -20.93
CA MET A 1 -0.79 -7.50 -20.31
C MET A 1 -0.72 -7.86 -18.84
N GLY A 2 0.45 -7.79 -18.20
CA GLY A 2 0.59 -8.15 -16.79
C GLY A 2 0.43 -6.95 -15.85
N ILE A 3 -0.38 -7.08 -14.80
CA ILE A 3 -0.57 -6.07 -13.75
C ILE A 3 0.24 -6.50 -12.52
N ARG A 4 1.05 -5.59 -11.97
CA ARG A 4 1.76 -5.86 -10.71
C ARG A 4 0.76 -5.83 -9.55
N SER A 5 0.48 -6.99 -8.97
CA SER A 5 -0.61 -7.17 -8.03
C SER A 5 -0.12 -7.66 -6.66
N PHE A 6 -0.89 -7.34 -5.63
CA PHE A 6 -0.68 -7.77 -4.25
C PHE A 6 -2.01 -7.73 -3.48
N LEU A 7 -2.10 -8.48 -2.39
CA LEU A 7 -3.18 -8.41 -1.42
C LEU A 7 -2.72 -7.61 -0.20
N ALA A 8 -3.56 -6.70 0.27
CA ALA A 8 -3.25 -5.87 1.43
C ALA A 8 -4.48 -5.53 2.26
N PHE A 9 -4.27 -5.31 3.55
CA PHE A 9 -5.24 -4.61 4.38
C PHE A 9 -5.02 -3.10 4.28
N GLU A 10 -6.13 -2.40 4.07
CA GLU A 10 -6.16 -0.98 4.33
C GLU A 10 -6.01 -0.71 5.82
N LEU A 11 -5.26 0.35 6.15
CA LEU A 11 -5.17 0.79 7.54
C LEU A 11 -6.44 1.54 7.94
N PRO A 12 -6.98 1.27 9.15
CA PRO A 12 -8.02 2.08 9.76
C PRO A 12 -7.69 3.57 9.77
N PHE A 13 -8.74 4.40 9.77
CA PHE A 13 -8.60 5.86 9.66
C PHE A 13 -7.73 6.46 10.77
N ASP A 14 -7.94 6.04 12.01
CA ASP A 14 -7.21 6.49 13.19
C ASP A 14 -5.70 6.16 13.11
N ILE A 15 -5.36 5.01 12.55
CA ILE A 15 -3.97 4.62 12.30
C ILE A 15 -3.38 5.50 11.18
N LYS A 16 -4.11 5.71 10.08
CA LYS A 16 -3.66 6.61 8.99
C LYS A 16 -3.44 8.04 9.49
N GLU A 17 -4.28 8.53 10.40
CA GLU A 17 -4.15 9.87 11.00
C GLU A 17 -2.87 9.97 11.85
N ARG A 18 -2.61 8.99 12.73
CA ARG A 18 -1.39 8.95 13.55
C ARG A 18 -0.13 8.88 12.69
N ILE A 19 -0.13 8.03 11.66
CA ILE A 19 0.97 7.96 10.69
C ILE A 19 1.15 9.29 9.98
N GLY A 20 0.06 9.96 9.60
CA GLY A 20 0.11 11.29 8.97
C GLY A 20 0.80 12.33 9.85
N THR A 21 0.49 12.36 11.14
CA THR A 21 1.15 13.26 12.10
C THR A 21 2.65 12.97 12.21
N VAL A 22 3.04 11.71 12.41
CA VAL A 22 4.46 11.33 12.52
C VAL A 22 5.21 11.59 11.21
N SER A 23 4.60 11.25 10.07
CA SER A 23 5.18 11.46 8.74
C SER A 23 5.43 12.95 8.46
N LYS A 24 4.53 13.85 8.86
CA LYS A 24 4.73 15.30 8.72
C LYS A 24 5.92 15.80 9.53
N GLU A 25 6.08 15.32 10.76
CA GLU A 25 7.22 15.71 11.59
C GLU A 25 8.54 15.17 11.05
N LEU A 26 8.58 13.90 10.63
CA LEU A 26 9.79 13.30 10.06
C LEU A 26 10.20 13.94 8.72
N GLN A 27 9.22 14.38 7.91
CA GLN A 27 9.50 15.09 6.66
C GLN A 27 10.17 16.46 6.86
N LYS A 28 10.16 17.03 8.07
CA LYS A 28 10.94 18.24 8.40
C LYS A 28 12.44 17.96 8.54
N SER A 29 12.83 16.69 8.69
CA SER A 29 14.23 16.30 8.72
C SER A 29 14.84 16.30 7.32
N ASN A 30 16.15 16.49 7.22
CA ASN A 30 16.88 16.48 5.95
C ASN A 30 17.38 15.08 5.55
N LEU A 31 16.57 14.05 5.83
CA LEU A 31 16.93 12.66 5.50
C LEU A 31 16.86 12.44 3.98
N PRO A 32 17.86 11.77 3.38
CA PRO A 32 17.88 11.48 1.94
C PRO A 32 16.97 10.28 1.60
N VAL A 33 15.67 10.40 1.87
CA VAL A 33 14.68 9.33 1.71
C VAL A 33 13.51 9.76 0.83
N ARG A 34 12.84 8.79 0.19
CA ARG A 34 11.60 9.02 -0.55
C ARG A 34 10.40 8.66 0.31
N TRP A 35 9.52 9.63 0.53
CA TRP A 35 8.32 9.45 1.34
C TRP A 35 7.19 8.82 0.54
N VAL A 36 6.56 7.78 1.10
CA VAL A 36 5.30 7.23 0.59
C VAL A 36 4.17 8.17 1.00
N LYS A 37 3.24 8.45 0.09
CA LYS A 37 2.03 9.23 0.43
C LYS A 37 1.21 8.45 1.46
N VAL A 38 0.72 9.12 2.51
CA VAL A 38 0.02 8.47 3.63
C VAL A 38 -1.14 7.59 3.17
N GLN A 39 -1.90 8.02 2.15
CA GLN A 39 -3.01 7.24 1.59
C GLN A 39 -2.59 5.94 0.89
N ASN A 40 -1.31 5.82 0.49
CA ASN A 40 -0.77 4.62 -0.15
C ASN A 40 -0.19 3.64 0.88
N ILE A 41 -0.17 3.99 2.18
CA ILE A 41 0.34 3.11 3.22
C ILE A 41 -0.72 2.05 3.53
N HIS A 42 -0.30 0.80 3.41
CA HIS A 42 -1.11 -0.39 3.60
C HIS A 42 -0.24 -1.51 4.18
N LEU A 43 -0.89 -2.56 4.69
CA LEU A 43 -0.20 -3.75 5.15
C LEU A 43 -0.31 -4.83 4.06
N THR A 44 0.76 -5.04 3.29
CA THR A 44 0.82 -6.12 2.30
C THR A 44 0.86 -7.48 3.00
N ILE A 45 0.01 -8.40 2.56
CA ILE A 45 -0.06 -9.78 3.08
C ILE A 45 0.60 -10.74 2.10
N VAL A 46 0.28 -10.62 0.81
CA VAL A 46 0.82 -11.48 -0.26
C VAL A 46 1.20 -10.63 -1.47
N PHE A 47 2.41 -10.80 -1.97
CA PHE A 47 2.84 -10.22 -3.24
C PHE A 47 2.68 -11.22 -4.38
N LEU A 48 1.87 -10.90 -5.39
CA LEU A 48 1.51 -11.82 -6.48
C LEU A 48 2.38 -11.63 -7.73
N GLY A 49 3.20 -10.57 -7.76
CA GLY A 49 4.02 -10.27 -8.93
C GLY A 49 3.17 -9.77 -10.10
N SER A 50 3.53 -10.18 -11.32
CA SER A 50 2.81 -9.81 -12.54
C SER A 50 1.69 -10.82 -12.80
N VAL A 51 0.44 -10.39 -12.62
CA VAL A 51 -0.76 -11.21 -12.82
C VAL A 51 -1.39 -10.86 -14.17
N ASP A 52 -1.84 -11.86 -14.92
CA ASP A 52 -2.59 -11.63 -16.16
C ASP A 52 -3.92 -10.94 -15.83
N GLU A 53 -4.22 -9.84 -16.52
CA GLU A 53 -5.46 -9.10 -16.36
C GLU A 53 -6.70 -9.99 -16.54
N GLY A 54 -6.63 -11.01 -17.41
CA GLY A 54 -7.73 -11.94 -17.67
C GLY A 54 -8.11 -12.87 -16.49
N ILE A 55 -7.27 -12.99 -15.46
CA ILE A 55 -7.53 -13.82 -14.27
C ILE A 55 -7.76 -13.01 -12.99
N ILE A 56 -7.77 -11.68 -13.07
CA ILE A 56 -7.90 -10.83 -11.88
C ILE A 56 -9.25 -11.03 -11.19
N ASP A 57 -10.33 -11.17 -11.95
CA ASP A 57 -11.66 -11.33 -11.37
C ASP A 57 -11.82 -12.70 -10.67
N ASP A 58 -11.21 -13.76 -11.21
CA ASP A 58 -11.19 -15.08 -10.57
C ASP A 58 -10.46 -15.07 -9.21
N ILE A 59 -9.44 -14.22 -9.05
CA ILE A 59 -8.69 -14.08 -7.80
C ILE A 59 -9.55 -13.41 -6.72
N LYS A 60 -10.41 -12.43 -7.10
CA LYS A 60 -11.28 -11.72 -6.15
C LYS A 60 -12.31 -12.63 -5.49
N GLU A 61 -12.79 -13.67 -6.19
CA GLU A 61 -13.82 -14.57 -5.65
C GLU A 61 -13.27 -15.61 -4.67
N LYS A 62 -11.96 -15.86 -4.66
CA LYS A 62 -11.33 -16.93 -3.88
C LYS A 62 -10.58 -16.48 -2.63
N VAL A 63 -10.46 -15.17 -2.41
CA VAL A 63 -9.69 -14.55 -1.32
C VAL A 63 -10.62 -13.76 -0.41
#